data_AF-A0A926PJE8-F1
#
_entry.id   AF-A0A926PJE8-F1
#
_cell.length_a   1.000
_cell.length_b   1.000
_cell.length_c   1.000
_cell.angle_alpha   90.00
_cell.angle_beta   90.00
_cell.angle_gamma   90.00
#
_symmetry.space_group_name_H-M   'P 1'
#
loop_
_entity.id
_entity.type
_entity.pdbx_description
1 polymer ?
#
loop_
_entity_poly.entity_id
_entity_poly.type
_entity_poly.pdbx_seq_one_letter_code
_entity_poly.pdbx_strand_id
1 'polypeptide(L)'
;MAIPNTLNPLKIPDFNADGRTDIFSFNPNTGVSQITLIDGLRSLGSSSLSGKSRDWQPSKFGDFNGDRKTDLVWRNTKTGDTEVWLINGTSIQAKSCLETLQGNWTETIGDFDANGKSDFFWYNSTTGDYNIWLMNGTQRVKQSSGEIGAGWEIAIADFNNDQQTDLFLRNSLTGENAVATIDLETLAIKVESTRSKSPTSSAEIIDFNGDGRSDVFWRDRLTGQNQLWVWSTDLQPLSFQFSLPGRSRDFVIKTADFDGNGKTDFLVRNPSSGVNQVWLSGTALKISPIATQSAGFQPTIGDYNGDGFSDIRWTSTDGTQSTVWFSNGNLPQVQ
;
A
#
# COMPACT_ATOMS: atom_id res chain seq x y z
N MET A 1 6.67 13.07 -11.73
CA MET A 1 5.23 12.91 -11.41
C MET A 1 5.16 12.13 -10.11
N ALA A 2 4.63 12.72 -9.04
CA ALA A 2 4.71 12.16 -7.70
C ALA A 2 3.65 11.07 -7.50
N ILE A 3 4.07 9.85 -7.19
CA ILE A 3 3.20 8.76 -6.75
C ILE A 3 3.05 8.90 -5.23
N PRO A 4 1.84 9.14 -4.69
CA PRO A 4 1.64 9.28 -3.25
C PRO A 4 1.94 7.98 -2.50
N ASN A 5 2.68 8.09 -1.40
CA ASN A 5 3.09 6.99 -0.54
C ASN A 5 2.09 6.77 0.61
N THR A 6 1.15 5.82 0.49
CA THR A 6 0.56 5.11 1.65
C THR A 6 0.13 3.68 1.29
N LEU A 7 0.28 2.75 2.23
CA LEU A 7 0.26 1.28 2.10
C LEU A 7 -1.04 0.71 1.51
N ASN A 8 -0.91 -0.10 0.45
CA ASN A 8 -1.82 -1.19 0.06
C ASN A 8 -1.15 -2.03 -1.06
N PRO A 9 -1.21 -3.39 -1.05
CA PRO A 9 -0.46 -4.24 -2.00
C PRO A 9 -0.93 -4.25 -3.47
N LEU A 10 -1.70 -3.26 -3.93
CA LEU A 10 -1.94 -3.00 -5.37
C LEU A 10 -1.53 -1.57 -5.71
N LYS A 11 -0.24 -1.29 -5.62
CA LYS A 11 0.25 0.10 -5.72
C LYS A 11 0.74 0.52 -7.09
N ILE A 12 0.57 -0.34 -8.09
CA ILE A 12 0.88 0.04 -9.46
C ILE A 12 -0.18 -0.56 -10.38
N PRO A 13 -0.96 0.27 -11.10
CA PRO A 13 -2.05 -0.23 -11.91
C PRO A 13 -1.49 -1.08 -13.04
N ASP A 14 -2.08 -2.25 -13.27
CA ASP A 14 -1.93 -3.06 -14.48
C ASP A 14 -3.31 -3.12 -15.13
N PHE A 15 -3.53 -2.36 -16.22
CA PHE A 15 -4.85 -2.23 -16.85
C PHE A 15 -5.12 -3.34 -17.86
N ASN A 16 -4.13 -4.14 -18.26
CA ASN A 16 -4.26 -5.16 -19.30
C ASN A 16 -3.94 -6.59 -18.83
N ALA A 17 -3.56 -6.77 -17.56
CA ALA A 17 -3.15 -8.01 -16.91
C ALA A 17 -1.92 -8.68 -17.57
N ASP A 18 -0.98 -7.89 -18.10
CA ASP A 18 0.27 -8.41 -18.67
C ASP A 18 1.38 -8.60 -17.63
N GLY A 19 1.09 -8.30 -16.36
CA GLY A 19 2.03 -8.42 -15.24
C GLY A 19 2.98 -7.24 -15.14
N ARG A 20 2.79 -6.19 -15.95
CA ARG A 20 3.58 -4.96 -15.91
C ARG A 20 2.72 -3.80 -15.42
N THR A 21 3.39 -2.89 -14.74
CA THR A 21 2.83 -1.60 -14.39
C THR A 21 2.46 -0.81 -15.63
N ASP A 22 1.29 -0.20 -15.62
CA ASP A 22 0.80 0.82 -16.55
C ASP A 22 0.73 2.22 -15.89
N ILE A 23 0.38 3.23 -16.68
CA ILE A 23 0.27 4.62 -16.20
C ILE A 23 -1.17 5.10 -16.31
N PHE A 24 -1.72 5.54 -15.19
CA PHE A 24 -2.89 6.40 -15.15
C PHE A 24 -2.48 7.85 -14.87
N SER A 25 -2.99 8.78 -15.68
CA SER A 25 -2.83 10.22 -15.47
C SER A 25 -4.17 10.91 -15.41
N PHE A 26 -4.29 11.92 -14.54
CA PHE A 26 -5.49 12.72 -14.37
C PHE A 26 -5.11 14.19 -14.19
N ASN A 27 -5.77 15.07 -14.94
CA ASN A 27 -5.63 16.50 -14.80
C ASN A 27 -6.86 17.08 -14.05
N PRO A 28 -6.73 17.47 -12.77
CA PRO A 28 -7.86 17.96 -11.99
C PRO A 28 -8.43 19.29 -12.48
N ASN A 29 -7.67 20.05 -13.29
CA ASN A 29 -8.14 21.32 -13.84
C ASN A 29 -9.04 21.14 -15.06
N THR A 30 -8.77 20.12 -15.88
CA THR A 30 -9.53 19.83 -17.11
C THR A 30 -10.48 18.66 -16.97
N GLY A 31 -10.31 17.81 -15.95
CA GLY A 31 -11.08 16.59 -15.76
C GLY A 31 -10.66 15.42 -16.67
N VAL A 32 -9.64 15.62 -17.52
CA VAL A 32 -9.17 14.61 -18.47
C VAL A 32 -8.37 13.55 -17.73
N SER A 33 -8.72 12.29 -17.94
CA SER A 33 -7.92 11.12 -17.55
C SER A 33 -7.40 10.39 -18.79
N GLN A 34 -6.23 9.77 -18.66
CA GLN A 34 -5.61 8.98 -19.70
C GLN A 34 -4.95 7.75 -19.09
N ILE A 35 -5.18 6.60 -19.72
CA ILE A 35 -4.43 5.38 -19.48
C ILE A 35 -3.37 5.25 -20.57
N THR A 36 -2.15 4.91 -20.17
CA THR A 36 -1.05 4.54 -21.07
C THR A 36 -0.57 3.15 -20.69
N LEU A 37 -0.67 2.22 -21.63
CA LEU A 37 -0.13 0.89 -21.48
C LEU A 37 1.39 0.94 -21.70
N ILE A 38 2.18 0.31 -20.83
CA ILE A 38 3.64 0.30 -20.95
C ILE A 38 4.25 -1.08 -20.77
N ASP A 39 5.43 -1.28 -21.35
CA ASP A 39 6.24 -2.48 -21.24
C ASP A 39 7.66 -2.04 -20.87
N GLY A 40 7.94 -2.00 -19.57
CA GLY A 40 9.14 -1.36 -19.01
C GLY A 40 9.19 0.13 -19.36
N LEU A 41 10.19 0.55 -20.14
CA LEU A 41 10.33 1.94 -20.58
C LEU A 41 9.60 2.26 -21.89
N ARG A 42 8.92 1.29 -22.52
CA ARG A 42 8.24 1.44 -23.82
C ARG A 42 6.75 1.70 -23.63
N SER A 43 6.22 2.76 -24.24
CA SER A 43 4.76 2.94 -24.35
C SER A 43 4.18 2.06 -25.46
N LEU A 44 3.13 1.30 -25.14
CA LEU A 44 2.37 0.46 -26.07
C LEU A 44 1.21 1.23 -26.73
N GLY A 45 0.76 2.31 -26.08
CA GLY A 45 -0.30 3.18 -26.56
C GLY A 45 -1.01 3.88 -25.40
N SER A 46 -1.71 4.96 -25.70
CA SER A 46 -2.50 5.72 -24.73
C SER A 46 -3.90 5.98 -25.24
N SER A 47 -4.88 6.05 -24.35
CA SER A 47 -6.22 6.56 -24.68
C SER A 47 -6.76 7.42 -23.56
N SER A 48 -7.42 8.51 -23.94
CA SER A 48 -8.18 9.32 -23.00
C SER A 48 -9.48 8.64 -22.64
N LEU A 49 -9.80 8.60 -21.36
CA LEU A 49 -11.12 8.21 -20.88
C LEU A 49 -12.03 9.45 -20.89
N SER A 50 -13.34 9.24 -20.94
CA SER A 50 -14.30 10.35 -20.80
C SER A 50 -14.01 11.11 -19.51
N GLY A 51 -13.92 12.44 -19.58
CA GLY A 51 -13.58 13.26 -18.41
C GLY A 51 -14.70 13.32 -17.37
N LYS A 52 -14.33 13.42 -16.11
CA LYS A 52 -15.22 13.81 -15.00
C LYS A 52 -15.07 15.30 -14.71
N SER A 53 -16.05 15.94 -14.07
CA SER A 53 -15.87 17.34 -13.62
C SER A 53 -14.77 17.42 -12.55
N ARG A 54 -14.26 18.64 -12.30
CA ARG A 54 -13.17 18.89 -11.32
C ARG A 54 -13.45 18.40 -9.90
N ASP A 55 -14.72 18.26 -9.53
CA ASP A 55 -15.12 17.85 -8.18
C ASP A 55 -14.90 16.35 -7.95
N TRP A 56 -14.80 15.59 -9.03
CA TRP A 56 -14.46 14.17 -9.00
C TRP A 56 -12.95 13.98 -9.09
N GLN A 57 -12.44 13.14 -8.20
CA GLN A 57 -11.03 12.77 -8.15
C GLN A 57 -10.93 11.23 -8.26
N PRO A 58 -9.90 10.70 -8.93
CA PRO A 58 -9.56 9.29 -8.81
C PRO A 58 -9.15 9.03 -7.36
N SER A 59 -9.76 8.03 -6.72
CA SER A 59 -9.55 7.75 -5.30
C SER A 59 -8.79 6.47 -5.05
N LYS A 60 -9.14 5.38 -5.77
CA LYS A 60 -8.56 4.04 -5.59
C LYS A 60 -8.46 3.31 -6.93
N PHE A 61 -7.57 2.31 -6.95
CA PHE A 61 -7.32 1.38 -8.05
C PHE A 61 -7.40 -0.04 -7.49
N GLY A 62 -8.19 -0.93 -8.08
CA GLY A 62 -8.34 -2.32 -7.63
C GLY A 62 -9.03 -3.16 -8.68
N ASP A 63 -9.08 -4.47 -8.52
CA ASP A 63 -9.81 -5.37 -9.41
C ASP A 63 -11.18 -5.68 -8.79
N PHE A 64 -12.25 -5.02 -9.23
CA PHE A 64 -13.58 -5.22 -8.65
C PHE A 64 -14.34 -6.39 -9.29
N ASN A 65 -13.84 -6.95 -10.40
CA ASN A 65 -14.55 -7.95 -11.19
C ASN A 65 -13.84 -9.32 -11.29
N GLY A 66 -12.59 -9.41 -10.82
CA GLY A 66 -11.79 -10.62 -10.72
C GLY A 66 -11.05 -10.99 -12.01
N ASP A 67 -10.93 -10.06 -12.96
CA ASP A 67 -10.26 -10.31 -14.24
C ASP A 67 -8.76 -9.95 -14.25
N ARG A 68 -8.23 -9.58 -13.08
CA ARG A 68 -6.85 -9.15 -12.80
C ARG A 68 -6.42 -7.87 -13.50
N LYS A 69 -7.37 -7.11 -14.04
CA LYS A 69 -7.11 -5.77 -14.57
C LYS A 69 -7.52 -4.73 -13.55
N THR A 70 -6.83 -3.60 -13.60
CA THR A 70 -7.07 -2.51 -12.67
C THR A 70 -8.29 -1.71 -13.07
N ASP A 71 -9.30 -1.68 -12.21
CA ASP A 71 -10.47 -0.82 -12.28
C ASP A 71 -10.24 0.50 -11.53
N LEU A 72 -11.12 1.48 -11.75
CA LEU A 72 -11.02 2.83 -11.17
C LEU A 72 -12.17 3.13 -10.21
N VAL A 73 -11.84 3.71 -9.06
CA VAL A 73 -12.82 4.34 -8.16
C VAL A 73 -12.70 5.86 -8.28
N TRP A 74 -13.82 6.51 -8.59
CA TRP A 74 -13.96 7.95 -8.59
C TRP A 74 -14.75 8.42 -7.37
N ARG A 75 -14.30 9.50 -6.75
CA ARG A 75 -14.94 10.11 -5.59
C ARG A 75 -15.22 11.59 -5.85
N ASN A 76 -16.47 12.01 -5.69
CA ASN A 76 -16.80 13.43 -5.69
C ASN A 76 -16.49 14.03 -4.32
N THR A 77 -15.49 14.90 -4.29
CA THR A 77 -14.99 15.55 -3.07
C THR A 77 -15.93 16.59 -2.46
N LYS A 78 -17.02 16.94 -3.15
CA LYS A 78 -18.05 17.89 -2.68
C LYS A 78 -19.30 17.20 -2.20
N THR A 79 -19.79 16.23 -2.95
CA THR A 79 -21.07 15.56 -2.66
C THR A 79 -20.89 14.26 -1.92
N GLY A 80 -19.69 13.66 -1.94
CA GLY A 80 -19.50 12.31 -1.42
C GLY A 80 -20.20 11.25 -2.28
N ASP A 81 -20.30 11.46 -3.59
CA ASP A 81 -20.68 10.41 -4.54
C ASP A 81 -19.47 9.53 -4.88
N THR A 82 -19.69 8.23 -5.07
CA THR A 82 -18.67 7.28 -5.53
C THR A 82 -19.12 6.63 -6.83
N GLU A 83 -18.20 6.45 -7.79
CA GLU A 83 -18.45 5.66 -9.00
C GLU A 83 -17.32 4.66 -9.21
N VAL A 84 -17.65 3.41 -9.55
CA VAL A 84 -16.69 2.37 -9.93
C VAL A 84 -16.73 2.20 -11.43
N TRP A 85 -15.58 2.20 -12.09
CA TRP A 85 -15.41 1.98 -13.53
C TRP A 85 -14.60 0.71 -13.76
N LEU A 86 -15.21 -0.28 -14.40
CA LEU A 86 -14.50 -1.50 -14.82
C LEU A 86 -13.72 -1.22 -16.10
N ILE A 87 -12.43 -1.53 -16.12
CA ILE A 87 -11.51 -1.20 -17.21
C ILE A 87 -10.91 -2.47 -17.82
N ASN A 88 -10.76 -2.47 -19.14
CA ASN A 88 -9.97 -3.47 -19.85
C ASN A 88 -9.04 -2.78 -20.86
N GLY A 89 -7.74 -2.81 -20.56
CA GLY A 89 -6.72 -2.03 -21.25
C GLY A 89 -7.03 -0.54 -21.15
N THR A 90 -7.44 0.07 -22.26
CA THR A 90 -7.80 1.49 -22.30
C THR A 90 -9.31 1.75 -22.42
N SER A 91 -10.14 0.72 -22.31
CA SER A 91 -11.59 0.80 -22.55
C SER A 91 -12.42 0.60 -21.28
N ILE A 92 -13.41 1.47 -21.06
CA ILE A 92 -14.41 1.32 -19.98
C ILE A 92 -15.41 0.23 -20.39
N GLN A 93 -15.50 -0.85 -19.62
CA GLN A 93 -16.43 -1.95 -19.86
C GLN A 93 -17.79 -1.70 -19.21
N ALA A 94 -17.78 -1.20 -17.97
CA ALA A 94 -18.98 -0.83 -17.23
C ALA A 94 -18.64 0.28 -16.23
N LYS A 95 -19.66 1.01 -15.79
CA LYS A 95 -19.54 1.94 -14.67
C LYS A 95 -20.87 2.12 -13.97
N SER A 96 -20.83 2.32 -12.65
CA SER A 96 -22.04 2.62 -11.87
C SER A 96 -21.71 3.51 -10.69
N CYS A 97 -22.63 4.43 -10.38
CA CYS A 97 -22.61 5.14 -9.11
C CYS A 97 -22.97 4.16 -7.99
N LEU A 98 -22.29 4.30 -6.86
CA LEU A 98 -22.64 3.66 -5.60
C LEU A 98 -23.43 4.65 -4.73
N GLU A 99 -23.82 4.19 -3.55
CA GLU A 99 -24.46 5.02 -2.54
C GLU A 99 -23.58 6.21 -2.14
N THR A 100 -24.21 7.38 -2.00
CA THR A 100 -23.56 8.62 -1.58
C THR A 100 -23.31 8.59 -0.07
N LEU A 101 -22.05 8.65 0.34
CA LEU A 101 -21.64 8.85 1.74
C LEU A 101 -21.17 10.29 1.94
N GLN A 102 -21.99 11.13 2.57
CA GLN A 102 -21.66 12.54 2.82
C GLN A 102 -20.84 12.72 4.10
N GLY A 103 -19.96 13.71 4.13
CA GLY A 103 -19.14 14.05 5.30
C GLY A 103 -17.76 13.40 5.28
N ASN A 104 -17.20 13.12 6.46
CA ASN A 104 -15.80 12.73 6.66
C ASN A 104 -15.55 11.22 6.47
N TRP A 105 -16.21 10.62 5.48
CA TRP A 105 -16.00 9.21 5.13
C TRP A 105 -14.79 9.05 4.23
N THR A 106 -13.88 8.16 4.61
CA THR A 106 -12.73 7.73 3.82
C THR A 106 -12.82 6.24 3.52
N GLU A 107 -12.41 5.86 2.32
CA GLU A 107 -12.36 4.49 1.85
C GLU A 107 -10.95 3.89 1.87
N THR A 108 -10.90 2.61 2.20
CA THR A 108 -9.88 1.68 1.74
C THR A 108 -10.54 0.56 0.94
N ILE A 109 -9.76 -0.14 0.13
CA ILE A 109 -10.22 -1.26 -0.68
C ILE A 109 -9.32 -2.46 -0.47
N GLY A 110 -9.89 -3.65 -0.39
CA GLY A 110 -9.20 -4.92 -0.18
C GLY A 110 -10.14 -6.08 -0.47
N ASP A 111 -9.63 -7.30 -0.54
CA ASP A 111 -10.44 -8.51 -0.70
C ASP A 111 -10.91 -8.96 0.68
N PHE A 112 -12.06 -8.46 1.13
CA PHE A 112 -12.54 -8.67 2.50
C PHE A 112 -13.27 -10.00 2.66
N ASP A 113 -13.60 -10.69 1.55
CA ASP A 113 -14.24 -12.01 1.55
C ASP A 113 -13.44 -13.12 0.86
N ALA A 114 -12.17 -12.86 0.54
CA ALA A 114 -11.23 -13.78 -0.11
C ALA A 114 -11.74 -14.35 -1.45
N ASN A 115 -12.52 -13.56 -2.20
CA ASN A 115 -13.09 -13.98 -3.47
C ASN A 115 -12.25 -13.59 -4.71
N GLY A 116 -11.13 -12.91 -4.49
CA GLY A 116 -10.22 -12.39 -5.51
C GLY A 116 -10.63 -11.04 -6.09
N LYS A 117 -11.58 -10.33 -5.47
CA LYS A 117 -12.06 -9.01 -5.91
C LYS A 117 -11.88 -7.97 -4.82
N SER A 118 -11.79 -6.72 -5.26
CA SER A 118 -11.73 -5.56 -4.39
C SER A 118 -13.11 -5.21 -3.86
N ASP A 119 -13.20 -5.06 -2.56
CA ASP A 119 -14.35 -4.60 -1.79
C ASP A 119 -14.05 -3.24 -1.15
N PHE A 120 -15.04 -2.61 -0.52
CA PHE A 120 -14.83 -1.35 0.21
C PHE A 120 -14.95 -1.54 1.73
N PHE A 121 -14.02 -0.90 2.45
CA PHE A 121 -14.19 -0.53 3.84
C PHE A 121 -14.20 1.01 3.95
N TRP A 122 -15.32 1.55 4.43
CA TRP A 122 -15.51 2.97 4.69
C TRP A 122 -15.41 3.23 6.17
N TYR A 123 -14.78 4.34 6.53
CA TYR A 123 -14.65 4.77 7.92
C TYR A 123 -14.86 6.27 8.04
N ASN A 124 -15.63 6.68 9.05
CA ASN A 124 -15.79 8.06 9.43
C ASN A 124 -14.96 8.35 10.69
N SER A 125 -13.82 9.00 10.51
CA SER A 125 -12.88 9.27 11.61
C SER A 125 -13.41 10.22 12.68
N THR A 126 -14.52 10.92 12.42
CA THR A 126 -15.16 11.84 13.37
C THR A 126 -16.15 11.13 14.27
N THR A 127 -16.98 10.24 13.71
CA THR A 127 -18.01 9.51 14.47
C THR A 127 -17.54 8.15 14.96
N GLY A 128 -16.60 7.52 14.25
CA GLY A 128 -16.17 6.15 14.50
C GLY A 128 -16.98 5.10 13.75
N ASP A 129 -17.95 5.53 12.93
CA ASP A 129 -18.78 4.64 12.13
C ASP A 129 -17.98 4.01 10.99
N TYR A 130 -18.32 2.78 10.63
CA TYR A 130 -17.79 2.09 9.45
C TYR A 130 -18.89 1.48 8.59
N ASN A 131 -18.59 1.26 7.31
CA ASN A 131 -19.36 0.39 6.42
C ASN A 131 -18.42 -0.58 5.70
N ILE A 132 -18.81 -1.86 5.61
CA ILE A 132 -18.18 -2.84 4.71
C ILE A 132 -19.14 -3.08 3.55
N TRP A 133 -18.67 -2.94 2.31
CA TRP A 133 -19.41 -3.25 1.10
C TRP A 133 -18.65 -4.30 0.30
N LEU A 134 -19.19 -5.52 0.24
CA LEU A 134 -18.69 -6.56 -0.65
C LEU A 134 -19.22 -6.32 -2.06
N MET A 135 -18.34 -6.44 -3.05
CA MET A 135 -18.54 -6.00 -4.42
C MET A 135 -18.48 -7.17 -5.41
N ASN A 136 -19.22 -7.03 -6.51
CA ASN A 136 -19.08 -7.87 -7.69
C ASN A 136 -19.22 -6.98 -8.92
N GLY A 137 -18.08 -6.58 -9.48
CA GLY A 137 -18.01 -5.51 -10.46
C GLY A 137 -18.50 -4.20 -9.88
N THR A 138 -19.48 -3.57 -10.54
CA THR A 138 -20.03 -2.28 -10.10
C THR A 138 -21.19 -2.42 -9.10
N GLN A 139 -21.50 -3.63 -8.61
CA GLN A 139 -22.64 -3.90 -7.75
C GLN A 139 -22.19 -4.27 -6.34
N ARG A 140 -22.87 -3.71 -5.34
CA ARG A 140 -22.72 -4.09 -3.93
C ARG A 140 -23.60 -5.30 -3.65
N VAL A 141 -22.98 -6.45 -3.37
CA VAL A 141 -23.68 -7.74 -3.19
C VAL A 141 -24.01 -8.04 -1.73
N LYS A 142 -23.23 -7.51 -0.80
CA LYS A 142 -23.47 -7.61 0.65
C LYS A 142 -22.93 -6.37 1.34
N GLN A 143 -23.52 -6.01 2.47
CA GLN A 143 -23.02 -4.90 3.28
C GLN A 143 -23.32 -5.07 4.76
N SER A 144 -22.52 -4.39 5.58
CA SER A 144 -22.77 -4.18 7.00
C SER A 144 -22.23 -2.82 7.43
N SER A 145 -22.71 -2.33 8.56
CA SER A 145 -22.33 -1.07 9.17
C SER A 145 -22.19 -1.24 10.68
N GLY A 146 -21.29 -0.49 11.30
CA GLY A 146 -21.13 -0.48 12.75
C GLY A 146 -20.27 0.68 13.22
N GLU A 147 -19.74 0.58 14.44
CA GLU A 147 -18.88 1.59 15.04
C GLU A 147 -17.66 0.92 15.70
N ILE A 148 -16.47 1.48 15.49
CA ILE A 148 -15.21 1.04 16.13
C ILE A 148 -14.53 2.17 16.93
N GLY A 149 -15.26 3.26 17.16
CA GLY A 149 -14.77 4.48 17.81
C GLY A 149 -14.03 5.41 16.86
N ALA A 150 -13.97 6.69 17.22
CA ALA A 150 -13.36 7.75 16.41
C ALA A 150 -11.83 7.83 16.57
N GLY A 151 -11.17 8.50 15.61
CA GLY A 151 -9.75 8.82 15.70
C GLY A 151 -8.77 7.74 15.24
N TRP A 152 -9.24 6.65 14.64
CA TRP A 152 -8.37 5.63 14.04
C TRP A 152 -7.86 6.05 12.66
N GLU A 153 -6.59 5.80 12.40
CA GLU A 153 -6.00 5.68 11.08
C GLU A 153 -6.10 4.19 10.68
N ILE A 154 -6.65 3.91 9.50
CA ILE A 154 -6.91 2.55 9.02
C ILE A 154 -5.86 2.17 7.99
N ALA A 155 -5.20 1.05 8.20
CA ALA A 155 -4.45 0.33 7.18
C ALA A 155 -5.03 -1.09 7.05
N ILE A 156 -4.70 -1.80 5.98
CA ILE A 156 -5.21 -3.15 5.73
C ILE A 156 -4.09 -4.12 5.36
N ALA A 157 -4.29 -5.38 5.69
CA ALA A 157 -3.35 -6.47 5.46
C ALA A 157 -4.00 -7.79 5.87
N ASP A 158 -3.42 -8.95 5.53
CA ASP A 158 -3.82 -10.22 6.13
C ASP A 158 -2.94 -10.48 7.36
N PHE A 159 -3.47 -10.37 8.58
CA PHE A 159 -2.70 -10.60 9.82
C PHE A 159 -2.82 -12.03 10.34
N ASN A 160 -3.72 -12.83 9.79
CA ASN A 160 -4.05 -14.16 10.31
C ASN A 160 -3.84 -15.32 9.30
N ASN A 161 -3.39 -14.98 8.09
CA ASN A 161 -3.18 -15.86 6.92
C ASN A 161 -4.43 -16.67 6.57
N ASP A 162 -5.60 -16.03 6.59
CA ASP A 162 -6.86 -16.61 6.11
C ASP A 162 -7.26 -16.12 4.70
N GLN A 163 -6.40 -15.33 4.06
CA GLN A 163 -6.57 -14.69 2.75
C GLN A 163 -7.65 -13.61 2.69
N GLN A 164 -8.34 -13.34 3.81
CA GLN A 164 -9.18 -12.15 3.93
C GLN A 164 -8.31 -10.97 4.31
N THR A 165 -8.72 -9.82 3.81
CA THR A 165 -8.15 -8.55 4.24
C THR A 165 -8.62 -8.22 5.67
N ASP A 166 -7.69 -8.03 6.58
CA ASP A 166 -7.91 -7.49 7.93
C ASP A 166 -7.61 -5.99 8.00
N LEU A 167 -7.91 -5.40 9.16
CA LEU A 167 -7.64 -4.00 9.46
C LEU A 167 -6.55 -3.86 10.53
N PHE A 168 -5.63 -2.93 10.32
CA PHE A 168 -4.77 -2.38 11.36
C PHE A 168 -5.27 -0.98 11.74
N LEU A 169 -5.66 -0.81 13.00
CA LEU A 169 -6.18 0.43 13.56
C LEU A 169 -5.08 1.12 14.36
N ARG A 170 -4.73 2.35 13.99
CA ARG A 170 -3.73 3.19 14.67
C ARG A 170 -4.33 4.49 15.18
N ASN A 171 -4.26 4.76 16.47
CA ASN A 171 -4.54 6.10 16.98
C ASN A 171 -3.21 6.82 17.21
N SER A 172 -2.85 7.71 16.28
CA SER A 172 -1.58 8.43 16.33
C SER A 172 -1.52 9.49 17.43
N LEU A 173 -2.65 9.87 18.03
CA LEU A 173 -2.72 10.82 19.14
C LEU A 173 -2.55 10.13 20.50
N THR A 174 -3.30 9.05 20.76
CA THR A 174 -3.26 8.32 22.04
C THR A 174 -2.14 7.30 22.08
N GLY A 175 -1.68 6.84 20.91
CA GLY A 175 -0.71 5.78 20.80
C GLY A 175 -1.33 4.39 20.85
N GLU A 176 -2.64 4.24 20.89
CA GLU A 176 -3.32 2.94 20.86
C GLU A 176 -3.23 2.28 19.48
N ASN A 177 -3.30 0.96 19.47
CA ASN A 177 -3.30 0.13 18.26
C ASN A 177 -4.23 -1.06 18.44
N ALA A 178 -4.81 -1.53 17.34
CA ALA A 178 -5.57 -2.77 17.30
C ALA A 178 -5.43 -3.45 15.93
N VAL A 179 -5.66 -4.75 15.89
CA VAL A 179 -5.94 -5.48 14.64
C VAL A 179 -7.39 -5.90 14.67
N ALA A 180 -8.07 -5.88 13.54
CA ALA A 180 -9.45 -6.30 13.45
C ALA A 180 -9.68 -7.22 12.25
N THR A 181 -10.31 -8.36 12.50
CA THR A 181 -10.75 -9.33 11.49
C THR A 181 -12.22 -9.10 11.17
N ILE A 182 -12.67 -9.61 10.02
CA ILE A 182 -14.06 -9.54 9.57
C ILE A 182 -14.68 -10.94 9.61
N ASP A 183 -15.84 -11.06 10.23
CA ASP A 183 -16.64 -12.29 10.17
C ASP A 183 -17.41 -12.33 8.85
N LEU A 184 -17.18 -13.31 7.97
CA LEU A 184 -17.80 -13.33 6.64
C LEU A 184 -19.31 -13.53 6.64
N GLU A 185 -19.87 -14.17 7.67
CA GLU A 185 -21.30 -14.43 7.74
C GLU A 185 -22.06 -13.14 8.07
N THR A 186 -21.56 -12.36 9.01
CA THR A 186 -22.22 -11.16 9.54
C THR A 186 -21.61 -9.84 9.04
N LEU A 187 -20.40 -9.89 8.47
CA LEU A 187 -19.52 -8.75 8.22
C LEU A 187 -19.28 -7.88 9.46
N ALA A 188 -19.36 -8.49 10.65
CA ALA A 188 -19.01 -7.81 11.89
C ALA A 188 -17.49 -7.76 12.06
N ILE A 189 -17.00 -6.63 12.54
CA ILE A 189 -15.58 -6.44 12.82
C ILE A 189 -15.28 -6.90 14.24
N LYS A 190 -14.33 -7.81 14.38
CA LYS A 190 -13.79 -8.24 15.67
C LYS A 190 -12.49 -7.51 15.95
N VAL A 191 -12.55 -6.48 16.79
CA VAL A 191 -11.39 -5.66 17.17
C VAL A 191 -10.63 -6.29 18.34
N GLU A 192 -9.33 -6.47 18.18
CA GLU A 192 -8.42 -6.91 19.23
C GLU A 192 -7.34 -5.86 19.47
N SER A 193 -7.39 -5.21 20.64
CA SER A 193 -6.36 -4.25 21.05
C SER A 193 -5.00 -4.91 21.15
N THR A 194 -3.97 -4.18 20.74
CA THR A 194 -2.57 -4.61 20.84
C THR A 194 -1.80 -3.64 21.72
N ARG A 195 -0.46 -3.72 21.71
CA ARG A 195 0.39 -2.84 22.52
C ARG A 195 0.27 -1.40 22.02
N SER A 196 0.38 -0.42 22.92
CA SER A 196 0.49 0.98 22.50
C SER A 196 1.90 1.30 21.99
N LYS A 197 1.98 2.31 21.12
CA LYS A 197 3.23 2.88 20.59
C LYS A 197 3.20 4.39 20.69
N SER A 198 4.37 4.98 20.92
CA SER A 198 4.51 6.44 20.97
C SER A 198 3.86 7.10 19.75
N PRO A 199 3.12 8.22 19.92
CA PRO A 199 2.61 9.05 18.81
C PRO A 199 3.64 9.40 17.73
N THR A 200 4.91 9.47 18.12
CA THR A 200 6.04 9.77 17.22
C THR A 200 6.42 8.60 16.33
N SER A 201 5.94 7.39 16.60
CA SER A 201 6.21 6.19 15.80
C SER A 201 5.32 6.12 14.56
N SER A 202 5.91 5.82 13.41
CA SER A 202 5.21 5.38 12.19
C SER A 202 5.22 3.86 12.11
N ALA A 203 4.16 3.31 11.52
CA ALA A 203 4.01 1.89 11.21
C ALA A 203 4.13 1.65 9.70
N GLU A 204 4.81 0.57 9.34
CA GLU A 204 4.86 0.01 8.00
C GLU A 204 4.46 -1.46 8.11
N ILE A 205 3.45 -1.86 7.34
CA ILE A 205 2.95 -3.24 7.34
C ILE A 205 3.76 -4.03 6.30
N ILE A 206 4.32 -5.17 6.71
CA ILE A 206 5.24 -5.99 5.92
C ILE A 206 5.05 -7.47 6.26
N ASP A 207 5.40 -8.42 5.40
CA ASP A 207 5.60 -9.81 5.82
C ASP A 207 7.11 -10.00 6.10
N PHE A 208 7.53 -9.88 7.36
CA PHE A 208 8.95 -9.91 7.68
C PHE A 208 9.53 -11.32 7.66
N ASN A 209 8.75 -12.32 8.05
CA ASN A 209 9.24 -13.67 8.27
C ASN A 209 8.92 -14.64 7.12
N GLY A 210 8.07 -14.23 6.17
CA GLY A 210 7.63 -14.99 5.01
C GLY A 210 6.60 -16.06 5.33
N ASP A 211 5.81 -15.89 6.40
CA ASP A 211 4.80 -16.87 6.83
C ASP A 211 3.40 -16.60 6.25
N GLY A 212 3.27 -15.56 5.42
CA GLY A 212 2.03 -15.11 4.81
C GLY A 212 1.16 -14.25 5.71
N ARG A 213 1.54 -14.03 6.98
CA ARG A 213 0.92 -13.07 7.87
C ARG A 213 1.64 -11.74 7.77
N SER A 214 0.87 -10.69 7.93
CA SER A 214 1.37 -9.33 7.99
C SER A 214 1.89 -9.03 9.40
N ASP A 215 3.03 -8.38 9.41
CA ASP A 215 3.76 -7.88 10.55
C ASP A 215 3.79 -6.34 10.53
N VAL A 216 4.24 -5.73 11.62
CA VAL A 216 4.38 -4.26 11.69
C VAL A 216 5.80 -3.85 12.06
N PHE A 217 6.44 -3.18 11.12
CA PHE A 217 7.68 -2.45 11.33
C PHE A 217 7.38 -1.04 11.86
N TRP A 218 7.92 -0.75 13.05
CA TRP A 218 7.79 0.54 13.71
C TRP A 218 9.08 1.33 13.60
N ARG A 219 8.96 2.63 13.29
CA ARG A 219 10.07 3.58 13.36
C ARG A 219 9.66 4.83 14.10
N ASP A 220 10.38 5.16 15.17
CA ASP A 220 10.20 6.41 15.89
C ASP A 220 10.81 7.58 15.11
N ARG A 221 9.97 8.53 14.69
CA ARG A 221 10.36 9.63 13.81
C ARG A 221 11.23 10.68 14.51
N LEU A 222 11.32 10.67 15.83
CA LEU A 222 12.18 11.58 16.60
C LEU A 222 13.52 10.94 16.97
N THR A 223 13.53 9.66 17.29
CA THR A 223 14.72 8.98 17.83
C THR A 223 15.35 8.01 16.82
N GLY A 224 14.71 7.75 15.68
CA GLY A 224 15.12 6.72 14.74
C GLY A 224 15.04 5.29 15.29
N GLN A 225 14.54 5.08 16.51
CA GLN A 225 14.45 3.73 17.07
C GLN A 225 13.47 2.89 16.25
N ASN A 226 13.90 1.67 15.92
CA ASN A 226 13.12 0.72 15.15
C ASN A 226 12.65 -0.43 16.04
N GLN A 227 11.47 -0.97 15.80
CA GLN A 227 10.95 -2.17 16.46
C GLN A 227 10.09 -2.97 15.49
N LEU A 228 10.07 -4.29 15.64
CA LEU A 228 9.23 -5.16 14.82
C LEU A 228 8.20 -5.88 15.69
N TRP A 229 6.96 -5.95 15.22
CA TRP A 229 5.90 -6.78 15.76
C TRP A 229 5.59 -7.86 14.77
N VAL A 230 5.69 -9.12 15.22
CA VAL A 230 5.52 -10.30 14.37
C VAL A 230 4.31 -11.08 14.82
N TRP A 231 3.40 -11.39 13.89
CA TRP A 231 2.28 -12.30 14.13
C TRP A 231 2.70 -13.74 13.84
N SER A 232 2.21 -14.71 14.61
CA SER A 232 2.63 -16.13 14.43
C SER A 232 1.58 -17.17 14.82
N THR A 233 0.65 -16.82 15.71
CA THR A 233 -0.45 -17.70 16.09
C THR A 233 -1.78 -16.95 16.01
N ASP A 234 -1.97 -15.99 16.91
CA ASP A 234 -3.22 -15.24 17.12
C ASP A 234 -3.06 -13.78 16.65
N LEU A 235 -4.14 -13.00 16.69
CA LEU A 235 -4.14 -11.55 16.40
C LEU A 235 -3.39 -10.70 17.45
N GLN A 236 -2.61 -11.33 18.34
CA GLN A 236 -1.71 -10.66 19.27
C GLN A 236 -0.26 -10.79 18.81
N PRO A 237 0.44 -9.67 18.55
CA PRO A 237 1.80 -9.74 18.06
C PRO A 237 2.77 -10.20 19.16
N LEU A 238 3.67 -11.10 18.78
CA LEU A 238 4.93 -11.23 19.49
C LEU A 238 5.78 -9.98 19.20
N SER A 239 6.27 -9.36 20.28
CA SER A 239 7.17 -8.23 20.18
C SER A 239 8.61 -8.73 20.28
N PHE A 240 9.27 -8.90 19.15
CA PHE A 240 10.71 -9.09 19.13
C PHE A 240 11.41 -7.73 19.12
N GLN A 241 12.14 -7.42 20.18
CA GLN A 241 13.14 -6.36 20.11
C GLN A 241 14.37 -6.91 19.40
N PHE A 242 14.33 -6.98 18.07
CA PHE A 242 15.55 -6.89 17.30
C PHE A 242 15.69 -5.43 16.88
N SER A 243 16.84 -4.82 17.18
CA SER A 243 17.13 -3.45 16.77
C SER A 243 17.82 -3.47 15.41
N LEU A 244 17.18 -2.96 14.36
CA LEU A 244 17.94 -2.47 13.20
C LEU A 244 18.83 -1.31 13.68
N PRO A 245 20.09 -1.21 13.22
CA PRO A 245 20.86 0.01 13.41
C PRO A 245 20.18 1.13 12.66
N GLY A 246 20.28 2.33 13.23
CA GLY A 246 19.52 3.47 12.75
C GLY A 246 18.87 4.29 13.84
N ARG A 247 19.45 4.33 15.06
CA ARG A 247 19.12 5.34 16.09
C ARG A 247 19.29 6.79 15.60
N SER A 248 19.83 7.01 14.41
CA SER A 248 19.73 8.32 13.78
C SER A 248 18.42 8.39 13.00
N ARG A 249 17.63 9.44 13.31
CA ARG A 249 16.43 9.81 12.56
C ARG A 249 16.72 10.11 11.09
N ASP A 250 17.95 10.47 10.76
CA ASP A 250 18.35 10.87 9.40
C ASP A 250 18.50 9.66 8.47
N PHE A 251 18.60 8.44 9.01
CA PHE A 251 18.70 7.25 8.17
C PHE A 251 17.37 7.01 7.43
N VAL A 252 17.48 6.75 6.14
CA VAL A 252 16.37 6.30 5.30
C VAL A 252 16.31 4.79 5.36
N ILE A 253 15.15 4.26 5.70
CA ILE A 253 14.86 2.82 5.68
C ILE A 253 13.76 2.57 4.65
N LYS A 254 13.95 1.56 3.80
CA LYS A 254 12.93 1.02 2.91
C LYS A 254 12.86 -0.48 3.08
N THR A 255 11.68 -1.05 2.91
CA THR A 255 11.42 -2.47 3.05
C THR A 255 11.08 -3.07 1.70
N ALA A 256 11.56 -4.28 1.42
CA ALA A 256 11.32 -5.02 0.17
C ALA A 256 11.87 -6.45 0.29
N ASP A 257 11.47 -7.37 -0.58
CA ASP A 257 12.20 -8.63 -0.77
C ASP A 257 13.30 -8.42 -1.84
N PHE A 258 14.53 -8.16 -1.39
CA PHE A 258 15.64 -7.88 -2.30
C PHE A 258 16.33 -9.14 -2.80
N ASP A 259 16.27 -10.26 -2.08
CA ASP A 259 16.89 -11.52 -2.51
C ASP A 259 15.90 -12.58 -3.02
N GLY A 260 14.60 -12.29 -2.96
CA GLY A 260 13.51 -13.13 -3.46
C GLY A 260 13.22 -14.34 -2.60
N ASN A 261 13.58 -14.29 -1.31
CA ASN A 261 13.37 -15.41 -0.40
C ASN A 261 11.97 -15.46 0.23
N GLY A 262 11.09 -14.53 -0.16
CA GLY A 262 9.73 -14.39 0.34
C GLY A 262 9.63 -13.62 1.66
N LYS A 263 10.72 -13.04 2.15
CA LYS A 263 10.78 -12.28 3.41
C LYS A 263 11.11 -10.83 3.14
N THR A 264 10.63 -9.96 4.01
CA THR A 264 10.97 -8.53 3.90
C THR A 264 12.38 -8.24 4.43
N ASP A 265 13.23 -7.71 3.57
CA ASP A 265 14.55 -7.15 3.84
C ASP A 265 14.49 -5.62 4.05
N PHE A 266 15.63 -5.02 4.44
CA PHE A 266 15.73 -3.57 4.64
C PHE A 266 16.88 -2.93 3.84
N LEU A 267 16.57 -1.92 3.05
CA LEU A 267 17.56 -0.95 2.58
C LEU A 267 17.77 0.09 3.68
N VAL A 268 19.00 0.20 4.17
CA VAL A 268 19.44 1.17 5.17
C VAL A 268 20.41 2.14 4.53
N ARG A 269 20.02 3.42 4.46
CA ARG A 269 20.82 4.49 3.84
C ARG A 269 21.13 5.60 4.83
N ASN A 270 22.40 6.00 4.83
CA ASN A 270 22.80 7.28 5.42
C ASN A 270 22.80 8.35 4.31
N PRO A 271 21.83 9.30 4.29
CA PRO A 271 21.76 10.29 3.24
C PRO A 271 22.91 11.31 3.29
N SER A 272 23.57 11.50 4.45
CA SER A 272 24.70 12.44 4.56
C SER A 272 25.99 11.89 3.96
N SER A 273 26.28 10.61 4.14
CA SER A 273 27.49 9.96 3.60
C SER A 273 27.26 9.27 2.26
N GLY A 274 26.00 9.00 1.90
CA GLY A 274 25.63 8.21 0.73
C GLY A 274 25.86 6.71 0.88
N VAL A 275 26.28 6.24 2.06
CA VAL A 275 26.49 4.82 2.34
C VAL A 275 25.15 4.09 2.40
N ASN A 276 25.08 2.95 1.70
CA ASN A 276 23.91 2.11 1.60
C ASN A 276 24.25 0.67 2.04
N GLN A 277 23.31 0.02 2.70
CA GLN A 277 23.38 -1.38 3.09
C GLN A 277 22.03 -2.03 2.83
N VAL A 278 22.03 -3.29 2.42
CA VAL A 278 20.85 -4.15 2.46
C VAL A 278 21.01 -5.12 3.62
N TRP A 279 19.94 -5.25 4.39
CA TRP A 279 19.84 -6.12 5.55
C TRP A 279 18.90 -7.24 5.18
N LEU A 280 19.48 -8.37 4.80
CA LEU A 280 18.74 -9.53 4.33
C LEU A 280 18.18 -10.32 5.50
N SER A 281 16.88 -10.60 5.47
CA SER A 281 16.11 -11.34 6.44
C SER A 281 16.26 -12.85 6.21
N GLY A 282 16.38 -13.61 7.29
CA GLY A 282 16.68 -15.05 7.23
C GLY A 282 16.55 -15.69 8.60
N THR A 283 17.39 -16.67 8.93
CA THR A 283 17.51 -17.17 10.32
C THR A 283 18.13 -16.12 11.25
N ALA A 284 18.96 -15.25 10.68
CA ALA A 284 19.49 -14.04 11.30
C ALA A 284 19.64 -12.97 10.21
N LEU A 285 19.65 -11.71 10.62
CA LEU A 285 19.88 -10.62 9.68
C LEU A 285 21.32 -10.61 9.17
N LYS A 286 21.46 -10.59 7.85
CA LYS A 286 22.75 -10.48 7.18
C LYS A 286 22.93 -9.07 6.61
N ILE A 287 23.89 -8.34 7.18
CA ILE A 287 24.26 -7.00 6.72
C ILE A 287 25.13 -7.13 5.46
N SER A 288 24.68 -6.51 4.39
CA SER A 288 25.33 -6.58 3.09
C SER A 288 25.53 -5.17 2.52
N PRO A 289 26.76 -4.63 2.53
CA PRO A 289 27.05 -3.34 1.89
C PRO A 289 26.74 -3.39 0.39
N ILE A 290 26.13 -2.32 -0.12
CA ILE A 290 25.95 -2.12 -1.57
C ILE A 290 26.62 -0.81 -2.00
N ALA A 291 26.63 -0.53 -3.29
CA ALA A 291 27.23 0.69 -3.82
C ALA A 291 26.71 1.96 -3.10
N THR A 292 27.59 2.95 -2.94
CA THR A 292 27.19 4.25 -2.41
C THR A 292 26.40 5.02 -3.45
N GLN A 293 25.49 5.88 -3.00
CA GLN A 293 24.80 6.82 -3.87
C GLN A 293 24.82 8.21 -3.24
N SER A 294 25.14 9.23 -4.05
CA SER A 294 25.35 10.60 -3.56
C SER A 294 24.17 11.14 -2.74
N ALA A 295 24.47 12.02 -1.79
CA ALA A 295 23.50 12.54 -0.81
C ALA A 295 22.23 13.14 -1.43
N GLY A 296 22.34 13.71 -2.64
CA GLY A 296 21.24 14.30 -3.38
C GLY A 296 20.28 13.31 -4.03
N PHE A 297 20.32 12.02 -3.71
CA PHE A 297 19.39 11.02 -4.24
C PHE A 297 18.57 10.33 -3.14
N GLN A 298 17.33 10.02 -3.49
CA GLN A 298 16.37 9.29 -2.66
C GLN A 298 15.97 7.97 -3.32
N PRO A 299 15.84 6.87 -2.54
CA PRO A 299 15.44 5.58 -3.06
C PRO A 299 13.90 5.44 -3.12
N THR A 300 13.42 4.88 -4.21
CA THR A 300 12.09 4.26 -4.33
C THR A 300 12.28 2.79 -4.67
N ILE A 301 11.44 1.94 -4.09
CA ILE A 301 11.50 0.48 -4.27
C ILE A 301 10.33 0.04 -5.14
N GLY A 302 10.58 -0.94 -6.00
CA GLY A 302 9.56 -1.63 -6.80
C GLY A 302 10.24 -2.61 -7.74
N ASP A 303 9.49 -3.51 -8.33
CA ASP A 303 9.97 -4.34 -9.43
C ASP A 303 9.88 -3.52 -10.74
N TYR A 304 11.00 -2.94 -11.19
CA TYR A 304 11.02 -2.03 -12.34
C TYR A 304 11.26 -2.76 -13.67
N ASN A 305 11.66 -4.03 -13.66
CA ASN A 305 11.90 -4.85 -14.86
C ASN A 305 10.89 -6.01 -15.04
N GLY A 306 10.09 -6.31 -14.03
CA GLY A 306 9.10 -7.38 -14.00
C GLY A 306 9.69 -8.77 -13.75
N ASP A 307 10.84 -8.86 -13.07
CA ASP A 307 11.52 -10.13 -12.79
C ASP A 307 11.15 -10.78 -11.46
N GLY A 308 10.28 -10.14 -10.68
CA GLY A 308 9.80 -10.61 -9.39
C GLY A 308 10.70 -10.24 -8.21
N PHE A 309 11.82 -9.54 -8.43
CA PHE A 309 12.68 -9.04 -7.36
C PHE A 309 12.50 -7.53 -7.16
N SER A 310 12.68 -7.07 -5.92
CA SER A 310 12.57 -5.64 -5.64
C SER A 310 13.85 -4.90 -6.05
N ASP A 311 13.69 -3.87 -6.89
CA ASP A 311 14.78 -3.00 -7.34
C ASP A 311 14.84 -1.69 -6.55
N ILE A 312 15.94 -0.95 -6.71
CA ILE A 312 16.11 0.39 -6.15
C ILE A 312 16.19 1.42 -7.27
N ARG A 313 15.17 2.27 -7.40
CA ARG A 313 15.25 3.47 -8.23
C ARG A 313 15.72 4.65 -7.40
N TRP A 314 16.85 5.21 -7.78
CA TRP A 314 17.38 6.45 -7.22
C TRP A 314 16.89 7.61 -8.04
N THR A 315 16.29 8.60 -7.38
CA THR A 315 15.90 9.87 -8.01
C THR A 315 16.62 11.01 -7.30
N SER A 316 17.21 11.94 -8.07
CA SER A 316 17.80 13.13 -7.49
C SER A 316 16.73 13.97 -6.79
N THR A 317 17.10 14.70 -5.74
CA THR A 317 16.16 15.48 -4.91
C THR A 317 15.47 16.61 -5.69
N ASP A 318 16.08 17.06 -6.78
CA ASP A 318 15.50 18.03 -7.73
C ASP A 318 14.64 17.35 -8.82
N GLY A 319 14.58 16.02 -8.86
CA GLY A 319 13.81 15.23 -9.81
C GLY A 319 14.38 15.16 -11.23
N THR A 320 15.58 15.68 -11.48
CA THR A 320 16.15 15.80 -12.82
C THR A 320 16.91 14.56 -13.31
N GLN A 321 17.37 13.72 -12.39
CA GLN A 321 18.14 12.53 -12.68
C GLN A 321 17.51 11.31 -12.01
N SER A 322 17.57 10.17 -12.70
CA SER A 322 17.23 8.89 -12.09
C SER A 322 18.05 7.75 -12.65
N THR A 323 18.36 6.78 -11.80
CA THR A 323 18.99 5.51 -12.17
C THR A 323 18.28 4.38 -11.43
N VAL A 324 18.27 3.18 -12.00
CA VAL A 324 17.71 1.98 -11.37
C VAL A 324 18.85 1.01 -11.09
N TRP A 325 18.86 0.43 -9.90
CA TRP A 325 19.74 -0.66 -9.51
C TRP A 325 18.89 -1.91 -9.39
N PHE A 326 19.14 -2.87 -10.28
CA PHE A 326 18.34 -4.08 -10.37
C PHE A 326 18.78 -5.10 -9.31
N SER A 327 17.81 -5.76 -8.70
CA SER A 327 18.04 -7.03 -8.03
C SER A 327 17.78 -8.18 -9.01
N ASN A 328 18.61 -9.22 -9.00
CA ASN A 328 18.38 -10.45 -9.77
C ASN A 328 18.47 -11.65 -8.82
N GLY A 329 17.74 -11.60 -7.70
CA GLY A 329 17.88 -12.55 -6.58
C GLY A 329 19.24 -12.46 -5.87
N ASN A 330 19.90 -11.32 -5.98
CA ASN A 330 21.18 -11.00 -5.35
C ASN A 330 21.14 -9.52 -4.93
N LEU A 331 22.14 -9.07 -4.17
CA LEU A 331 22.21 -7.66 -3.75
C LEU A 331 22.09 -6.70 -4.93
N PRO A 332 21.28 -5.62 -4.83
CA PRO A 332 21.10 -4.64 -5.90
C PRO A 332 22.44 -4.11 -6.44
N GLN A 333 22.62 -4.16 -7.76
CA GLN A 333 23.85 -3.73 -8.43
C GLN A 333 23.65 -2.45 -9.24
N VAL A 334 24.71 -1.64 -9.35
CA VAL A 334 24.77 -0.52 -10.29
C VAL A 334 24.91 -1.11 -11.70
N GLN A 335 24.06 -0.68 -12.64
CA GLN A 335 24.26 -0.93 -14.07
C GLN A 335 24.86 0.29 -14.76
#